data_AF-A0A7J2HLI3-F1
#
_entry.id   AF-A0A7J2HLI3-F1
#
_cell.length_a   1.000
_cell.length_b   1.000
_cell.length_c   1.000
_cell.angle_alpha   90.00
_cell.angle_beta   90.00
_cell.angle_gamma   90.00
#
_symmetry.space_group_name_H-M   'P 1'
#
loop_
_entity.id
_entity.type
_entity.pdbx_description
1 polymer ?
#
loop_
_entity_poly.entity_id
_entity_poly.type
_entity_poly.pdbx_seq_one_letter_code
_entity_poly.pdbx_strand_id
1 'polypeptide(L)' 'VVGVACGMELMLGYQVTRQFGIPAQGLPLLKNGCANTWFDIKALEKIL' A
#
# COMPACT_ATOMS: atom_id res chain seq x y z
N VAL A 1 -6.60 -6.64 3.88
CA VAL A 1 -6.23 -6.33 2.48
C VAL A 1 -4.85 -5.70 2.46
N VAL A 2 -3.98 -6.06 1.51
CA VAL A 2 -2.68 -5.39 1.31
C VAL A 2 -2.77 -4.51 0.08
N GLY A 3 -2.58 -3.19 0.24
CA GLY A 3 -2.51 -2.24 -0.86
C GLY A 3 -1.06 -1.90 -1.20
N VAL A 4 -0.74 -1.82 -2.49
CA VAL A 4 0.60 -1.42 -2.99
C VAL A 4 0.45 -0.17 -3.84
N ALA A 5 0.94 0.96 -3.37
CA ALA A 5 0.81 2.25 -4.06
C ALA A 5 1.82 3.28 -3.54
N CYS A 6 1.79 4.50 -4.09
CA CYS A 6 2.54 5.62 -3.53
C CYS A 6 1.91 6.06 -2.20
N GLY A 7 2.66 6.79 -1.36
CA GLY A 7 2.26 7.07 0.02
C GLY A 7 0.93 7.79 0.17
N MET A 8 0.61 8.73 -0.75
CA MET A 8 -0.67 9.46 -0.71
C MET A 8 -1.86 8.56 -1.06
N GLU A 9 -1.72 7.73 -2.08
CA GLU A 9 -2.74 6.77 -2.51
C GLU A 9 -3.01 5.71 -1.44
N LEU A 10 -1.98 5.27 -0.71
CA LEU A 10 -2.16 4.38 0.43
C LEU A 10 -2.98 5.03 1.54
N MET A 11 -2.77 6.33 1.83
CA MET A 11 -3.56 7.05 2.83
C MET A 11 -5.02 7.21 2.41
N LEU A 12 -5.29 7.51 1.13
CA LEU A 12 -6.64 7.56 0.58
C LEU A 12 -7.33 6.20 0.67
N GLY A 13 -6.63 5.12 0.28
CA GLY A 13 -7.15 3.76 0.41
C GLY A 13 -7.42 3.35 1.86
N TYR A 14 -6.54 3.73 2.79
CA TYR A 14 -6.72 3.45 4.22
C TYR A 14 -7.98 4.10 4.80
N GLN A 15 -8.30 5.33 4.38
CA GLN A 15 -9.53 6.00 4.82
C GLN A 15 -10.78 5.21 4.40
N VAL A 16 -10.80 4.69 3.17
CA VAL A 16 -11.89 3.85 2.66
C VAL A 16 -11.97 2.55 3.47
N THR A 17 -10.87 1.80 3.61
CA THR A 17 -10.91 0.53 4.34
C THR A 17 -11.31 0.70 5.80
N ARG A 18 -10.88 1.80 6.42
CA ARG A 18 -11.27 2.16 7.80
C ARG A 18 -12.77 2.43 7.90
N GLN A 19 -13.37 3.14 6.93
CA GLN A 19 -14.81 3.42 6.92
C GLN A 19 -15.66 2.14 6.92
N PHE A 20 -15.20 1.09 6.24
CA PHE A 20 -15.89 -0.19 6.17
C PHE A 20 -15.45 -1.20 7.25
N GLY A 21 -14.58 -0.80 8.19
CA GLY A 21 -14.06 -1.69 9.23
C GLY A 21 -13.19 -2.83 8.70
N ILE A 22 -12.61 -2.67 7.51
CA ILE A 22 -11.77 -3.69 6.86
C ILE A 22 -10.31 -3.48 7.30
N PRO A 23 -9.68 -4.49 7.92
CA PRO A 23 -8.25 -4.42 8.23
C PRO A 23 -7.42 -4.32 6.96
N ALA A 24 -6.54 -3.31 6.90
CA ALA A 24 -5.70 -3.04 5.74
C ALA A 24 -4.25 -2.75 6.14
N GLN A 25 -3.32 -3.17 5.27
CA GLN A 25 -1.89 -2.89 5.36
C GLN A 25 -1.44 -2.25 4.05
N GLY A 26 -0.45 -1.36 4.12
CA GLY A 26 0.07 -0.63 2.96
C GLY A 26 1.55 -0.93 2.72
N LEU A 27 1.91 -1.27 1.49
CA LEU A 27 3.28 -1.40 1.02
C LEU A 27 3.62 -0.24 0.08
N PRO A 28 4.44 0.73 0.52
CA PRO A 28 4.78 1.87 -0.32
C PRO A 28 5.71 1.46 -1.45
N LEU A 29 5.51 2.07 -2.61
CA LEU A 29 6.44 1.98 -3.74
C LEU A 29 7.77 2.69 -3.41
N LEU A 30 8.88 2.17 -3.97
CA LEU A 30 10.22 2.73 -3.75
C LEU A 30 10.44 4.06 -4.47
N LYS A 31 9.70 4.31 -5.54
CA LYS A 31 9.70 5.57 -6.29
C LYS A 31 8.28 5.93 -6.72
N ASN A 32 7.99 7.23 -6.71
CA ASN A 32 6.75 7.76 -7.25
C ASN A 32 6.70 7.50 -8.77
N GLY A 33 5.60 6.93 -9.24
CA GLY A 33 5.37 6.66 -10.67
C GLY A 33 4.30 5.60 -10.82
N CYS A 34 3.11 5.97 -11.29
CA CYS A 34 1.91 5.15 -11.24
C CYS A 34 1.89 3.94 -12.22
N ALA A 35 3.00 3.62 -12.89
CA ALA A 35 3.13 2.45 -13.75
C ALA A 35 4.60 1.94 -13.78
N ASN A 36 4.79 0.62 -13.85
CA ASN A 36 6.10 -0.06 -13.95
C ASN A 36 7.10 0.28 -12.83
N THR A 37 6.60 0.35 -11.60
CA THR A 37 7.34 0.78 -10.41
C THR A 37 7.66 -0.41 -9.52
N TRP A 38 8.79 -0.30 -8.81
CA TRP A 38 9.37 -1.36 -7.99
C TRP A 38 8.94 -1.21 -6.53
N PHE A 39 8.62 -2.32 -5.89
CA PHE A 39 8.47 -2.42 -4.44
C PHE A 39 9.49 -3.40 -3.87
N ASP A 40 9.74 -3.33 -2.56
CA ASP A 40 10.68 -4.21 -1.88
C ASP A 40 10.00 -5.53 -1.47
N ILE A 41 10.49 -6.65 -2.00
CA ILE A 41 10.00 -8.00 -1.65
C ILE A 41 10.20 -8.30 -0.16
N LYS A 42 11.29 -7.86 0.45
CA LYS A 42 11.51 -8.05 1.90
C LYS A 42 10.52 -7.27 2.74
N ALA A 43 10.07 -6.12 2.24
CA ALA A 43 9.03 -5.35 2.90
C ALA A 43 7.66 -6.03 2.75
N LEU A 44 7.39 -6.68 1.62
CA LEU A 44 6.21 -7.52 1.43
C LEU A 44 6.21 -8.74 2.38
N GLU A 45 7.34 -9.44 2.52
CA GLU A 45 7.48 -10.59 3.43
C GLU A 45 7.23 -10.27 4.90
N LYS A 46 7.43 -9.01 5.32
CA LYS A 46 7.20 -8.58 6.71
C LYS A 46 5.74 -8.30 7.04
N ILE A 47 4.91 -8.06 6.03
CA ILE A 47 3.49 -7.66 6.20
C ILE A 47 2.52 -8.79 5.87
N LEU A 48 3.00 -9.87 5.24
CA LEU A 48 2.29 -11.12 5.05
C LEU A 48 2.56 -12.08 6.21
#